data_AF-A0A8B6YG51-F1
#
_entry.id   AF-A0A8B6YG51-F1
#
_cell.length_a   1.000
_cell.length_b   1.000
_cell.length_c   1.000
_cell.angle_alpha   90.00
_cell.angle_beta   90.00
_cell.angle_gamma   90.00
#
_symmetry.space_group_name_H-M   'P 1'
#
loop_
_entity.id
_entity.type
_entity.pdbx_description
1 polymer ?
#
loop_
_entity_poly.entity_id
_entity_poly.type
_entity_poly.pdbx_seq_one_letter_code
_entity_poly.pdbx_strand_id
1 'polypeptide(L)'
;MEKQSEEQAAAEPADSGGEGGPSQVVGAQAARPEDRMTLLLRLRAQTKQQLLEYNSMVDANEERTPEQIIQEKQIEAKIEELEKEIEEVKIAFEMKKLALDRMQLSTALKKNLEKMDIKTSVLMDNMKQILNLNKLIMKLQQETWDLEEKLLDVRKKRLQLKQASESKLLEIQTEKNKQKGDLDSMENSDKIKNIQQNLQKEIQITTVIQHVFQNLILGSKVNWAEDSALKEMVLQLEKNLTMIQ
;
A
#
# COMPACT_ATOMS: atom_id res chain seq x y z
N MET A 1 -71.41 3.52 22.18
CA MET A 1 -71.18 4.85 21.59
C MET A 1 -70.41 4.59 20.30
N GLU A 2 -71.17 4.17 19.28
CA GLU A 2 -71.61 4.95 18.09
C GLU A 2 -70.61 4.71 16.94
N LYS A 3 -70.77 3.64 16.14
CA LYS A 3 -71.61 3.45 14.92
C LYS A 3 -71.15 4.31 13.73
N GLN A 4 -70.53 3.72 12.69
CA GLN A 4 -71.13 3.17 11.44
C GLN A 4 -71.60 4.29 10.48
N SER A 5 -71.29 4.30 9.17
CA SER A 5 -71.73 3.38 8.09
C SER A 5 -70.90 3.65 6.80
N GLU A 6 -70.58 2.68 5.92
CA GLU A 6 -71.43 2.09 4.83
C GLU A 6 -71.98 3.17 3.86
N GLU A 7 -72.04 3.08 2.53
CA GLU A 7 -71.97 2.01 1.53
C GLU A 7 -71.99 2.67 0.11
N GLN A 8 -71.76 1.87 -0.93
CA GLN A 8 -71.69 2.18 -2.38
C GLN A 8 -72.91 2.89 -2.99
N ALA A 9 -72.72 3.59 -4.13
CA ALA A 9 -73.54 3.44 -5.35
C ALA A 9 -72.98 4.25 -6.55
N ALA A 10 -73.20 3.70 -7.74
CA ALA A 10 -72.76 4.17 -9.06
C ALA A 10 -73.66 5.25 -9.69
N ALA A 11 -73.13 6.00 -10.66
CA ALA A 11 -73.88 6.56 -11.79
C ALA A 11 -72.94 6.96 -12.95
N GLU A 12 -73.34 6.59 -14.16
CA GLU A 12 -72.70 6.74 -15.49
C GLU A 12 -72.97 8.15 -16.14
N PRO A 13 -72.54 8.44 -17.40
CA PRO A 13 -72.09 9.76 -17.88
C PRO A 13 -73.05 10.48 -18.87
N ALA A 14 -72.69 11.70 -19.31
CA ALA A 14 -73.20 12.41 -20.50
C ALA A 14 -72.14 13.48 -20.90
N ASP A 15 -71.48 13.48 -22.06
CA ASP A 15 -71.88 13.60 -23.49
C ASP A 15 -72.20 15.04 -23.99
N SER A 16 -71.54 15.37 -25.11
CA SER A 16 -71.86 16.37 -26.15
C SER A 16 -71.88 17.86 -25.76
N GLY A 17 -71.32 18.83 -26.49
CA GLY A 17 -70.92 18.92 -27.90
C GLY A 17 -70.99 20.41 -28.31
N GLY A 18 -70.15 20.88 -29.23
CA GLY A 18 -70.18 22.28 -29.69
C GLY A 18 -69.27 22.53 -30.87
N GLU A 19 -69.87 22.48 -32.06
CA GLU A 19 -69.28 22.65 -33.39
C GLU A 19 -68.78 24.08 -33.68
N GLY A 20 -67.84 24.20 -34.62
CA GLY A 20 -67.48 25.47 -35.26
C GLY A 20 -66.29 25.36 -36.20
N GLY A 21 -66.51 24.92 -37.45
CA GLY A 21 -65.60 25.16 -38.58
C GLY A 21 -66.08 26.32 -39.46
N PRO A 22 -65.42 26.63 -40.60
CA PRO A 22 -64.06 27.16 -40.73
C PRO A 22 -64.01 28.45 -41.57
N SER A 23 -62.86 29.14 -41.60
CA SER A 23 -62.46 29.99 -42.73
C SER A 23 -60.95 30.02 -42.92
N GLN A 24 -60.53 29.53 -44.09
CA GLN A 24 -59.17 29.54 -44.65
C GLN A 24 -58.70 31.00 -44.88
N VAL A 25 -57.41 31.34 -44.87
CA VAL A 25 -56.50 31.16 -46.03
C VAL A 25 -55.04 31.50 -45.61
N VAL A 26 -54.15 30.52 -45.82
CA VAL A 26 -52.77 30.57 -46.41
C VAL A 26 -51.70 31.47 -45.76
N GLY A 27 -50.49 31.00 -45.42
CA GLY A 27 -49.86 29.72 -45.71
C GLY A 27 -48.63 29.43 -44.85
N ALA A 28 -48.38 28.14 -44.64
CA ALA A 28 -47.15 27.61 -44.08
C ALA A 28 -46.82 26.34 -44.85
N GLN A 29 -45.68 26.31 -45.54
CA GLN A 29 -45.18 25.13 -46.23
C GLN A 29 -45.11 23.95 -45.24
N ALA A 30 -45.83 22.87 -45.54
CA ALA A 30 -45.80 21.66 -44.75
C ALA A 30 -44.46 20.93 -44.98
N ALA A 31 -43.59 20.97 -43.96
CA ALA A 31 -42.37 20.15 -43.93
C ALA A 31 -42.72 18.65 -44.12
N ARG A 32 -41.93 17.96 -44.94
CA ARG A 32 -42.17 16.56 -45.33
C ARG A 32 -42.19 15.63 -44.10
N PRO A 33 -42.99 14.54 -44.10
CA PRO A 33 -43.06 13.60 -42.98
C PRO A 33 -41.71 12.99 -42.58
N GLU A 34 -40.82 12.78 -43.55
CA GLU A 34 -39.46 12.26 -43.33
C GLU A 34 -38.58 13.23 -42.51
N ASP A 35 -38.76 14.54 -42.69
CA ASP A 35 -38.06 15.57 -41.93
C ASP A 35 -38.54 15.62 -40.48
N ARG A 36 -39.83 15.34 -40.24
CA ARG A 36 -40.42 15.25 -38.90
C ARG A 36 -39.92 14.03 -38.15
N MET A 37 -39.83 12.87 -38.79
CA MET A 37 -39.29 11.65 -38.18
C MET A 37 -37.82 11.82 -37.79
N THR A 38 -37.02 12.41 -38.68
CA THR A 38 -35.59 12.71 -38.41
C THR A 38 -35.42 13.69 -37.26
N LEU A 39 -36.29 14.71 -37.17
CA LEU A 39 -36.32 15.65 -36.06
C LEU A 39 -36.66 14.95 -34.72
N LEU A 40 -37.67 14.07 -34.72
CA LEU A 40 -38.07 13.32 -33.51
C LEU A 40 -36.96 12.38 -33.02
N LEU A 41 -36.25 11.70 -33.92
CA LEU A 41 -35.12 10.84 -33.56
C LEU A 41 -33.96 11.65 -32.97
N ARG A 42 -33.68 12.83 -33.53
CA ARG A 42 -32.67 13.75 -33.00
C ARG A 42 -33.05 14.25 -31.61
N LEU A 43 -34.30 14.65 -31.41
CA LEU A 43 -34.82 15.08 -30.11
C LEU A 43 -34.72 13.96 -29.09
N ARG A 44 -35.12 12.72 -29.44
CA ARG A 44 -34.98 11.56 -28.56
C ARG A 44 -33.52 11.31 -28.14
N ALA A 45 -32.58 11.39 -29.08
CA ALA A 45 -31.16 11.22 -28.80
C ALA A 45 -30.65 12.33 -27.86
N GLN A 46 -31.05 13.58 -28.12
CA GLN A 46 -30.67 14.73 -27.30
C GLN A 46 -31.25 14.62 -25.88
N THR A 47 -32.52 14.24 -25.72
CA THR A 47 -33.14 14.06 -24.40
C THR A 47 -32.49 12.91 -23.64
N LYS A 48 -32.13 11.80 -24.33
CA LYS A 48 -31.41 10.69 -23.70
C LYS A 48 -30.01 11.13 -23.22
N GLN A 49 -29.31 11.92 -24.03
CA GLN A 49 -28.00 12.46 -23.68
C GLN A 49 -28.10 13.42 -22.49
N GLN A 50 -29.06 14.35 -22.50
CA GLN A 50 -29.30 15.27 -21.40
C GLN A 50 -29.65 14.53 -20.11
N LEU A 51 -30.50 13.49 -20.18
CA LEU A 51 -30.86 12.69 -19.00
C LEU A 51 -29.64 11.96 -18.42
N LEU A 52 -28.76 11.45 -19.27
CA LEU A 52 -27.51 10.82 -18.83
C LEU A 52 -26.56 11.84 -18.18
N GLU A 53 -26.41 13.03 -18.76
CA GLU A 53 -25.59 14.12 -18.20
C GLU A 53 -26.13 14.60 -16.85
N TYR A 54 -27.46 14.80 -16.74
CA TYR A 54 -28.09 15.17 -15.48
C TYR A 54 -27.96 14.08 -14.43
N ASN A 55 -28.20 12.82 -14.76
CA ASN A 55 -28.00 11.71 -13.82
C ASN A 55 -26.54 11.65 -13.35
N SER A 56 -25.56 11.78 -14.26
CA SER A 56 -24.15 11.79 -13.89
C SER A 56 -23.77 13.00 -13.02
N MET A 57 -24.40 14.16 -13.23
CA MET A 57 -24.21 15.33 -12.36
C MET A 57 -24.84 15.11 -10.99
N VAL A 58 -26.01 14.46 -10.91
CA VAL A 58 -26.65 14.12 -9.64
C VAL A 58 -25.79 13.12 -8.87
N ASP A 59 -25.33 12.04 -9.51
CA ASP A 59 -24.45 11.04 -8.91
C ASP A 59 -23.10 11.64 -8.44
N ALA A 60 -22.57 12.63 -9.17
CA ALA A 60 -21.32 13.31 -8.81
C ALA A 60 -21.49 14.36 -7.69
N ASN A 61 -22.70 14.92 -7.53
CA ASN A 61 -23.03 15.88 -6.47
C ASN A 61 -23.66 15.22 -5.24
N GLU A 62 -24.02 13.92 -5.31
CA GLU A 62 -24.33 13.10 -4.14
C GLU A 62 -23.06 12.90 -3.31
N GLU A 63 -22.81 13.83 -2.38
CA GLU A 63 -21.89 13.59 -1.27
C GLU A 63 -22.47 12.46 -0.43
N ARG A 64 -21.91 11.25 -0.59
CA ARG A 64 -22.26 10.09 0.23
C ARG A 64 -22.06 10.46 1.70
N THR A 65 -23.11 10.34 2.51
CA THR A 65 -22.99 10.64 3.94
C THR A 65 -22.06 9.62 4.61
N PRO A 66 -21.36 9.99 5.70
CA PRO A 66 -20.52 9.05 6.44
C PRO A 66 -21.25 7.76 6.82
N GLU A 67 -22.54 7.85 7.17
CA GLU A 67 -23.39 6.69 7.48
C GLU A 67 -23.61 5.78 6.26
N GLN A 68 -23.82 6.34 5.07
CA GLN A 68 -23.96 5.56 3.83
C GLN A 68 -22.65 4.85 3.48
N ILE A 69 -21.51 5.54 3.63
CA ILE A 69 -20.18 4.95 3.38
C ILE A 69 -19.91 3.81 4.36
N ILE A 70 -20.28 3.96 5.64
CA ILE A 70 -20.12 2.90 6.65
C ILE A 70 -21.03 1.71 6.33
N GLN A 71 -22.28 1.95 5.92
CA GLN A 71 -23.20 0.88 5.51
C GLN A 71 -22.73 0.16 4.25
N GLU A 72 -22.26 0.89 3.24
CA GLU A 72 -21.72 0.33 2.00
C GLU A 72 -20.50 -0.54 2.29
N LYS A 73 -19.57 -0.09 3.15
CA LYS A 73 -18.44 -0.90 3.62
C LYS A 73 -18.87 -2.15 4.41
N GLN A 74 -19.92 -2.04 5.22
CA GLN A 74 -20.47 -3.21 5.93
C GLN A 74 -21.12 -4.22 4.99
N ILE A 75 -21.79 -3.74 3.93
CA ILE A 75 -22.38 -4.59 2.89
C ILE A 75 -21.26 -5.25 2.09
N GLU A 76 -20.24 -4.48 1.69
CA GLU A 76 -19.07 -4.98 0.96
C GLU A 76 -18.34 -6.08 1.75
N ALA A 77 -18.09 -5.85 3.05
CA ALA A 77 -17.50 -6.87 3.92
C ALA A 77 -18.36 -8.14 4.03
N LYS A 78 -19.69 -8.01 4.10
CA LYS A 78 -20.61 -9.16 4.10
C LYS A 78 -20.65 -9.89 2.76
N ILE A 79 -20.53 -9.18 1.65
CA ILE A 79 -20.43 -9.78 0.31
C ILE A 79 -19.15 -10.60 0.23
N GLU A 80 -18.00 -10.04 0.65
CA GLU A 80 -16.72 -10.74 0.68
C GLU A 80 -16.76 -12.00 1.57
N GLU A 81 -17.40 -11.92 2.73
CA GLU A 81 -17.62 -13.07 3.63
C GLU A 81 -18.47 -14.17 2.95
N LEU A 82 -19.59 -13.79 2.32
CA LEU A 82 -20.46 -14.73 1.61
C LEU A 82 -19.77 -15.35 0.39
N GLU A 83 -19.01 -14.57 -0.37
CA GLU A 83 -18.23 -15.07 -1.52
C GLU A 83 -17.21 -16.12 -1.07
N LYS A 84 -16.53 -15.86 0.05
CA LYS A 84 -15.61 -16.81 0.66
C LYS A 84 -16.34 -18.09 1.10
N GLU A 85 -17.48 -17.98 1.78
CA GLU A 85 -18.27 -19.15 2.20
C GLU A 85 -18.74 -19.97 1.00
N ILE A 86 -19.22 -19.32 -0.06
CA ILE A 86 -19.63 -19.97 -1.31
C ILE A 86 -18.47 -20.76 -1.92
N GLU A 87 -17.28 -20.16 -2.00
CA GLU A 87 -16.11 -20.84 -2.58
C GLU A 87 -15.67 -22.03 -1.70
N GLU A 88 -15.69 -21.88 -0.37
CA GLU A 88 -15.41 -22.99 0.56
C GLU A 88 -16.39 -24.16 0.38
N VAL A 89 -17.71 -23.87 0.32
CA VAL A 89 -18.75 -24.89 0.11
C VAL A 89 -18.61 -25.55 -1.26
N LYS A 90 -18.30 -24.79 -2.30
CA LYS A 90 -18.10 -25.30 -3.66
C LYS A 90 -16.89 -26.23 -3.74
N ILE A 91 -15.77 -25.86 -3.14
CA ILE A 91 -14.57 -26.72 -3.03
C ILE A 91 -14.95 -28.02 -2.31
N ALA A 92 -15.65 -27.93 -1.18
CA ALA A 92 -16.07 -29.09 -0.41
C ALA A 92 -17.02 -30.01 -1.21
N PHE A 93 -17.95 -29.43 -1.97
CA PHE A 93 -18.87 -30.18 -2.84
C PHE A 93 -18.11 -30.93 -3.94
N GLU A 94 -17.22 -30.26 -4.67
CA GLU A 94 -16.42 -30.89 -5.74
C GLU A 94 -15.52 -32.00 -5.19
N MET A 95 -14.91 -31.82 -4.01
CA MET A 95 -14.13 -32.88 -3.36
C MET A 95 -14.99 -34.09 -2.99
N LYS A 96 -16.18 -33.88 -2.41
CA LYS A 96 -17.10 -34.97 -2.06
C LYS A 96 -17.61 -35.70 -3.30
N LYS A 97 -17.95 -34.96 -4.36
CA LYS A 97 -18.37 -35.52 -5.64
C LYS A 97 -17.26 -36.38 -6.26
N LEU A 98 -16.03 -35.87 -6.31
CA LEU A 98 -14.87 -36.63 -6.80
C LEU A 98 -14.65 -37.92 -6.00
N ALA A 99 -14.78 -37.87 -4.68
CA ALA A 99 -14.65 -39.05 -3.83
C ALA A 99 -15.74 -40.09 -4.12
N LEU A 100 -16.99 -39.64 -4.31
CA LEU A 100 -18.11 -40.50 -4.69
C LEU A 100 -17.89 -41.15 -6.06
N ASP A 101 -17.51 -40.36 -7.07
CA ASP A 101 -17.24 -40.85 -8.43
C ASP A 101 -16.12 -41.90 -8.43
N ARG A 102 -15.04 -41.66 -7.68
CA ARG A 102 -13.94 -42.63 -7.50
C ARG A 102 -14.43 -43.92 -6.83
N MET A 103 -15.30 -43.83 -5.82
CA MET A 103 -15.85 -45.00 -5.14
C MET A 103 -16.77 -45.82 -6.05
N GLN A 104 -17.63 -45.15 -6.82
CA GLN A 104 -18.52 -45.79 -7.79
C GLN A 104 -17.73 -46.47 -8.89
N LEU A 105 -16.73 -45.80 -9.46
CA LEU A 105 -15.83 -46.36 -10.47
C LEU A 105 -15.08 -47.59 -9.93
N SER A 106 -14.52 -47.49 -8.71
CA SER A 106 -13.83 -48.61 -8.06
C SER A 106 -14.77 -49.81 -7.86
N THR A 107 -16.02 -49.56 -7.48
CA THR A 107 -17.03 -50.62 -7.28
C THR A 107 -17.41 -51.28 -8.61
N ALA A 108 -17.60 -50.49 -9.68
CA ALA A 108 -17.89 -50.99 -11.01
C ALA A 108 -16.73 -51.81 -11.58
N LEU A 109 -15.49 -51.32 -11.43
CA LEU A 109 -14.26 -52.02 -11.82
C LEU A 109 -14.13 -53.35 -11.09
N LYS A 110 -14.34 -53.40 -9.77
CA LYS A 110 -14.29 -54.63 -8.97
C LYS A 110 -15.28 -55.68 -9.51
N LYS A 111 -16.55 -55.29 -9.71
CA LYS A 111 -17.60 -56.18 -10.24
C LYS A 111 -17.27 -56.69 -11.65
N ASN A 112 -16.55 -55.92 -12.45
CA ASN A 112 -16.15 -56.33 -13.80
C ASN A 112 -14.97 -57.32 -13.75
N LEU A 113 -13.98 -57.05 -12.90
CA LEU A 113 -12.84 -57.93 -12.68
C LEU A 113 -13.25 -59.31 -12.12
N GLU A 114 -14.24 -59.36 -11.22
CA GLU A 114 -14.80 -60.61 -10.69
C GLU A 114 -15.48 -61.48 -11.75
N LYS A 115 -15.86 -60.91 -12.91
CA LYS A 115 -16.51 -61.63 -14.03
C LYS A 115 -15.52 -62.13 -15.09
N MET A 116 -14.25 -61.76 -15.04
CA MET A 116 -13.24 -62.11 -16.06
C MET A 116 -12.36 -63.28 -15.60
N ASP A 117 -12.43 -64.42 -16.30
CA ASP A 117 -11.67 -65.64 -15.96
C ASP A 117 -10.23 -65.66 -16.55
N ILE A 118 -9.30 -66.14 -15.71
CA ILE A 118 -7.86 -66.52 -15.79
C ILE A 118 -6.88 -65.84 -16.80
N LYS A 119 -7.31 -65.24 -17.92
CA LYS A 119 -6.41 -64.48 -18.85
C LYS A 119 -6.04 -63.08 -18.32
N THR A 120 -6.55 -62.74 -17.14
CA THR A 120 -6.48 -61.43 -16.46
C THR A 120 -5.16 -61.17 -15.72
N SER A 121 -4.18 -62.10 -15.76
CA SER A 121 -2.88 -61.93 -15.09
C SER A 121 -2.14 -60.67 -15.53
N VAL A 122 -2.02 -60.40 -16.84
CA VAL A 122 -1.33 -59.19 -17.33
C VAL A 122 -2.04 -57.90 -16.90
N LEU A 123 -3.37 -57.89 -16.89
CA LEU A 123 -4.16 -56.75 -16.41
C LEU A 123 -3.96 -56.54 -14.90
N MET A 124 -3.93 -57.62 -14.13
CA MET A 124 -3.68 -57.57 -12.68
C MET A 124 -2.27 -57.08 -12.36
N ASP A 125 -1.26 -57.55 -13.10
CA ASP A 125 0.12 -57.10 -12.97
C ASP A 125 0.27 -55.61 -13.33
N ASN A 126 -0.39 -55.15 -14.39
CA ASN A 126 -0.45 -53.74 -14.75
C ASN A 126 -1.16 -52.91 -13.66
N MET A 127 -2.28 -53.39 -13.11
CA MET A 127 -3.00 -52.71 -12.04
C MET A 127 -2.13 -52.57 -10.78
N LYS A 128 -1.35 -53.62 -10.45
CA LYS A 128 -0.39 -53.61 -9.34
C LYS A 128 0.73 -52.61 -9.58
N GLN A 129 1.26 -52.51 -10.79
CA GLN A 129 2.24 -51.49 -11.16
C GLN A 129 1.67 -50.08 -11.05
N ILE A 130 0.45 -49.84 -11.55
CA ILE A 130 -0.24 -48.55 -11.44
C ILE A 130 -0.44 -48.14 -9.97
N LEU A 131 -0.83 -49.07 -9.10
CA LEU A 131 -0.96 -48.81 -7.66
C LEU A 131 0.38 -48.43 -7.02
N ASN A 132 1.46 -49.11 -7.38
CA ASN A 132 2.81 -48.78 -6.89
C ASN A 132 3.25 -47.39 -7.37
N LEU A 133 3.00 -47.05 -8.64
CA LEU A 133 3.29 -45.73 -9.20
C LEU A 133 2.47 -44.65 -8.49
N ASN A 134 1.17 -44.85 -8.30
CA ASN A 134 0.32 -43.91 -7.57
C ASN A 134 0.79 -43.70 -6.13
N LYS A 135 1.26 -44.76 -5.46
CA LYS A 135 1.86 -44.64 -4.13
C LYS A 135 3.13 -43.79 -4.13
N LEU A 136 3.99 -43.93 -5.15
CA LEU A 136 5.17 -43.09 -5.32
C LEU A 136 4.78 -41.63 -5.61
N ILE A 137 3.81 -41.41 -6.50
CA ILE A 137 3.30 -40.09 -6.85
C ILE A 137 2.77 -39.38 -5.60
N MET A 138 1.97 -40.07 -4.78
CA MET A 138 1.46 -39.49 -3.52
C MET A 138 2.59 -39.10 -2.56
N LYS A 139 3.65 -39.90 -2.44
CA LYS A 139 4.81 -39.56 -1.60
C LYS A 139 5.54 -38.32 -2.11
N LEU A 140 5.83 -38.27 -3.42
CA LEU A 140 6.49 -37.12 -4.04
C LEU A 140 5.64 -35.85 -3.92
N GLN A 141 4.33 -35.97 -4.07
CA GLN A 141 3.41 -34.85 -3.85
C GLN A 141 3.49 -34.37 -2.40
N GLN A 142 3.42 -35.26 -1.41
CA GLN A 142 3.57 -34.90 0.00
C GLN A 142 4.90 -34.18 0.28
N GLU A 143 6.01 -34.72 -0.21
CA GLU A 143 7.33 -34.09 -0.08
C GLU A 143 7.38 -32.70 -0.74
N THR A 144 6.66 -32.51 -1.86
CA THR A 144 6.54 -31.21 -2.53
C THR A 144 5.78 -30.20 -1.65
N TRP A 145 4.66 -30.60 -1.04
CA TRP A 145 3.90 -29.73 -0.12
C TRP A 145 4.75 -29.33 1.10
N ASP A 146 5.45 -30.28 1.70
CA ASP A 146 6.33 -30.02 2.85
C ASP A 146 7.48 -29.06 2.49
N LEU A 147 8.03 -29.15 1.28
CA LEU A 147 9.06 -28.24 0.78
C LEU A 147 8.50 -26.85 0.47
N GLU A 148 7.29 -26.77 -0.08
CA GLU A 148 6.62 -25.51 -0.39
C GLU A 148 6.28 -24.73 0.89
N GLU A 149 5.83 -25.42 1.95
CA GLU A 149 5.63 -24.83 3.28
C GLU A 149 6.93 -24.23 3.84
N LYS A 150 8.03 -25.00 3.80
CA LYS A 150 9.35 -24.50 4.22
C LYS A 150 9.81 -23.29 3.39
N LEU A 151 9.53 -23.29 2.09
CA LEU A 151 9.85 -22.17 1.21
C LEU A 151 9.07 -20.91 1.59
N LEU A 152 7.78 -21.04 1.92
CA LEU A 152 6.95 -19.93 2.40
C LEU A 152 7.48 -19.37 3.72
N ASP A 153 7.88 -20.22 4.66
CA ASP A 153 8.49 -19.81 5.92
C ASP A 153 9.79 -19.01 5.71
N VAL A 154 10.67 -19.48 4.81
CA VAL A 154 11.89 -18.74 4.46
C VAL A 154 11.56 -17.39 3.84
N ARG A 155 10.57 -17.34 2.94
CA ARG A 155 10.12 -16.07 2.33
C ARG A 155 9.59 -15.10 3.38
N LYS A 156 8.82 -15.58 4.36
CA LYS A 156 8.30 -14.78 5.48
C LYS A 156 9.42 -14.23 6.35
N LYS A 157 10.37 -15.08 6.77
CA LYS A 157 11.54 -14.66 7.56
C LYS A 157 12.39 -13.64 6.83
N ARG A 158 12.62 -13.83 5.53
CA ARG A 158 13.35 -12.88 4.67
C ARG A 158 12.65 -11.51 4.61
N LEU A 159 11.33 -11.50 4.50
CA LEU A 159 10.56 -10.26 4.49
C LEU A 159 10.67 -9.50 5.82
N GLN A 160 10.50 -10.20 6.94
CA GLN A 160 10.66 -9.62 8.28
C GLN A 160 12.06 -9.04 8.49
N LEU A 161 13.10 -9.75 8.05
CA LEU A 161 14.47 -9.26 8.12
C LEU A 161 14.68 -8.00 7.28
N LYS A 162 14.10 -7.94 6.08
CA LYS A 162 14.17 -6.75 5.22
C LYS A 162 13.52 -5.54 5.89
N GLN A 163 12.34 -5.71 6.47
CA GLN A 163 11.63 -4.67 7.22
C GLN A 163 12.42 -4.19 8.45
N ALA A 164 12.99 -5.13 9.22
CA ALA A 164 13.82 -4.80 10.37
C ALA A 164 15.10 -4.04 9.97
N SER A 165 15.75 -4.46 8.87
CA SER A 165 16.92 -3.78 8.32
C SER A 165 16.59 -2.36 7.87
N GLU A 166 15.46 -2.16 7.21
CA GLU A 166 15.00 -0.85 6.76
C GLU A 166 14.71 0.08 7.95
N SER A 167 14.02 -0.42 8.97
CA SER A 167 13.77 0.32 10.21
C SER A 167 15.07 0.73 10.92
N LYS A 168 16.04 -0.19 11.03
CA LYS A 168 17.36 0.11 11.61
C LYS A 168 18.15 1.14 10.79
N LEU A 169 18.05 1.08 9.46
CA LEU A 169 18.70 2.06 8.60
C LEU A 169 18.13 3.46 8.80
N LEU A 170 16.80 3.58 8.92
CA LEU A 170 16.14 4.85 9.25
C LEU A 170 16.57 5.38 10.61
N GLU A 171 16.62 4.52 11.64
CA GLU A 171 17.10 4.88 12.98
C GLU A 171 18.53 5.44 12.94
N ILE A 172 19.44 4.76 12.24
CA ILE A 172 20.83 5.21 12.05
C ILE A 172 20.87 6.57 11.36
N GLN A 173 20.07 6.77 10.30
CA GLN A 173 20.02 8.04 9.59
C GLN A 173 19.49 9.18 10.47
N THR A 174 18.46 8.92 11.27
CA THR A 174 17.91 9.91 12.21
C THR A 174 18.90 10.28 13.30
N GLU A 175 19.59 9.31 13.90
CA GLU A 175 20.58 9.57 14.94
C GLU A 175 21.80 10.30 14.38
N LYS A 176 22.24 9.94 13.16
CA LYS A 176 23.32 10.66 12.45
C LYS A 176 22.96 12.13 12.22
N ASN A 177 21.73 12.42 11.81
CA ASN A 177 21.28 13.80 11.61
C ASN A 177 21.22 14.57 12.92
N LYS A 178 20.77 13.93 14.00
CA LYS A 178 20.77 14.51 15.35
C LYS A 178 22.18 14.83 15.84
N GLN A 179 23.11 13.88 15.74
CA GLN A 179 24.51 14.12 16.11
C GLN A 179 25.14 15.26 15.32
N LYS A 180 24.82 15.39 14.03
CA LYS A 180 25.29 16.51 13.22
C LYS A 180 24.72 17.84 13.72
N GLY A 181 23.42 17.90 14.01
CA GLY A 181 22.80 19.09 14.60
C GLY A 181 23.40 19.46 15.97
N ASP A 182 23.66 18.47 16.83
CA ASP A 182 24.28 18.67 18.14
C ASP A 182 25.71 19.21 17.99
N LEU A 183 26.51 18.66 17.07
CA LEU A 183 27.85 19.16 16.73
C LEU A 183 27.82 20.60 16.23
N ASP A 184 26.95 20.90 15.26
CA ASP A 184 26.79 22.25 14.70
C ASP A 184 26.36 23.24 15.79
N SER A 185 25.49 22.82 16.72
CA SER A 185 25.06 23.65 17.85
C SER A 185 26.19 23.91 18.86
N MET A 186 27.03 22.91 19.10
CA MET A 186 28.13 22.99 20.05
C MET A 186 29.27 23.86 19.51
N GLU A 187 29.65 23.66 18.24
CA GLU A 187 30.66 24.49 17.54
C GLU A 187 30.22 25.95 17.48
N ASN A 188 28.94 26.20 17.23
CA ASN A 188 28.40 27.56 17.21
C ASN A 188 28.16 28.15 18.61
N SER A 189 28.31 27.38 19.68
CA SER A 189 28.02 27.83 21.03
C SER A 189 28.97 28.97 21.44
N ASP A 190 28.39 30.02 22.02
CA ASP A 190 29.13 31.18 22.51
C ASP A 190 30.17 30.79 23.58
N LYS A 191 29.95 29.68 24.29
CA LYS A 191 30.89 29.13 25.26
C LYS A 191 32.19 28.67 24.60
N ILE A 192 32.12 27.90 23.50
CA ILE A 192 33.34 27.45 22.79
C ILE A 192 34.05 28.64 22.16
N LYS A 193 33.31 29.57 21.55
CA LYS A 193 33.89 30.81 20.99
C LYS A 193 34.60 31.64 22.07
N ASN A 194 33.98 31.80 23.24
CA ASN A 194 34.59 32.52 24.37
C ASN A 194 35.85 31.81 24.90
N ILE A 195 35.84 30.48 25.00
CA ILE A 195 37.02 29.72 25.42
C ILE A 195 38.15 29.87 24.40
N GLN A 196 37.87 29.77 23.09
CA GLN A 196 38.86 29.99 22.04
C GLN A 196 39.44 31.42 22.09
N GLN A 197 38.60 32.44 22.27
CA GLN A 197 39.05 33.82 22.41
C GLN A 197 39.91 34.03 23.66
N ASN A 198 39.54 33.44 24.79
CA ASN A 198 40.32 33.52 26.02
C ASN A 198 41.67 32.81 25.87
N LEU A 199 41.69 31.61 25.27
CA LEU A 199 42.93 30.89 24.98
C LEU A 199 43.84 31.72 24.07
N GLN A 200 43.29 32.36 23.04
CA GLN A 200 44.07 33.21 22.14
C GLN A 200 44.65 34.44 22.85
N LYS A 201 43.90 35.05 23.77
CA LYS A 201 44.41 36.14 24.63
C LYS A 201 45.54 35.66 25.54
N GLU A 202 45.39 34.50 26.19
CA GLU A 202 46.42 33.91 27.05
C GLU A 202 47.70 33.59 26.26
N ILE A 203 47.58 33.06 25.05
CA ILE A 203 48.72 32.83 24.14
C ILE A 203 49.41 34.16 23.81
N GLN A 204 48.65 35.22 23.49
CA GLN A 204 49.22 36.54 23.20
C GLN A 204 49.96 37.14 24.40
N ILE A 205 49.35 37.09 25.59
CA ILE A 205 49.96 37.56 26.83
C ILE A 205 51.26 36.79 27.11
N THR A 206 51.21 35.46 27.01
CA THR A 206 52.38 34.60 27.21
C THR A 206 53.50 34.93 26.21
N THR A 207 53.15 35.17 24.94
CA THR A 207 54.12 35.55 23.91
C THR A 207 54.78 36.90 24.21
N VAL A 208 54.01 37.89 24.67
CA VAL A 208 54.56 39.19 25.07
C VAL A 208 55.51 39.03 26.27
N ILE A 209 55.12 38.24 27.26
CA ILE A 209 55.96 37.93 28.43
C ILE A 209 57.26 37.24 28.00
N GLN A 210 57.18 36.24 27.11
CA GLN A 210 58.37 35.57 26.54
C GLN A 210 59.30 36.59 25.87
N HIS A 211 58.79 37.48 25.01
CA HIS A 211 59.60 38.50 24.35
C HIS A 211 60.24 39.50 25.34
N VAL A 212 59.51 39.91 26.39
CA VAL A 212 60.06 40.79 27.43
C VAL A 212 61.23 40.12 28.16
N PHE A 213 61.08 38.86 28.56
CA PHE A 213 62.16 38.13 29.23
C PHE A 213 63.37 37.90 28.31
N GLN A 214 63.15 37.56 27.03
CA GLN A 214 64.23 37.48 26.05
C GLN A 214 64.99 38.81 25.94
N ASN A 215 64.29 39.92 25.74
CA ASN A 215 64.90 41.24 25.58
C ASN A 215 65.66 41.68 26.84
N LEU A 216 65.13 41.37 28.02
CA LEU A 216 65.78 41.69 29.29
C LEU A 216 67.10 40.90 29.45
N ILE A 217 67.08 39.60 29.15
CA ILE A 217 68.29 38.75 29.21
C ILE A 217 69.32 39.25 28.20
N LEU A 218 68.93 39.49 26.94
CA LEU A 218 69.83 40.01 25.91
C LEU A 218 70.38 41.41 26.25
N GLY A 219 69.57 42.29 26.83
CA GLY A 219 69.95 43.66 27.22
C GLY A 219 70.77 43.77 28.50
N SER A 220 70.74 42.75 29.37
CA SER A 220 71.46 42.73 30.66
C SER A 220 72.98 42.62 30.55
N LYS A 221 73.53 42.40 29.35
CA LYS A 221 74.95 42.14 29.08
C LYS A 221 75.55 40.95 29.86
N VAL A 222 74.71 40.10 30.46
CA VAL A 222 75.13 38.82 31.03
C VAL A 222 75.55 37.90 29.88
N ASN A 223 76.66 37.19 30.04
CA ASN A 223 77.22 36.31 29.01
C ASN A 223 76.45 34.97 28.95
N TRP A 224 75.17 35.05 28.58
CA TRP A 224 74.20 33.95 28.65
C TRP A 224 74.54 32.74 27.77
N ALA A 225 75.45 32.90 26.80
CA ALA A 225 75.92 31.81 25.96
C ALA A 225 76.96 30.90 26.64
N GLU A 226 77.62 31.38 27.71
CA GLU A 226 78.62 30.61 28.46
C GLU A 226 78.00 29.72 29.54
N ASP A 227 76.87 30.14 30.13
CA ASP A 227 76.10 29.32 31.06
C ASP A 227 75.17 28.38 30.30
N SER A 228 75.41 27.07 30.43
CA SER A 228 74.62 26.03 29.77
C SER A 228 73.13 26.07 30.14
N ALA A 229 72.79 26.40 31.39
CA ALA A 229 71.41 26.43 31.86
C ALA A 229 70.69 27.69 31.33
N LEU A 230 71.38 28.83 31.32
CA LEU A 230 70.82 30.08 30.81
C LEU A 230 70.65 30.04 29.28
N LYS A 231 71.60 29.43 28.57
CA LYS A 231 71.50 29.16 27.14
C LYS A 231 70.28 28.30 26.78
N GLU A 232 70.03 27.23 27.54
CA GLU A 232 68.85 26.38 27.32
C GLU A 232 67.55 27.14 27.57
N MET A 233 67.48 27.95 28.63
CA MET A 233 66.31 28.76 28.96
C MET A 233 65.98 29.77 27.85
N VAL A 234 66.98 30.50 27.34
CA VAL A 234 66.80 31.46 26.23
C VAL A 234 66.32 30.77 24.95
N LEU A 235 66.88 29.61 24.61
CA LEU A 235 66.45 28.82 23.44
C LEU A 235 65.03 28.27 23.58
N GLN A 236 64.58 27.94 24.80
CA GLN A 236 63.20 27.53 25.04
C GLN A 236 62.22 28.70 24.95
N LEU A 237 62.63 29.88 25.41
CA LEU A 237 61.86 31.12 25.26
C LEU A 237 61.66 31.48 23.78
N GLU A 238 62.61 31.17 22.89
CA GLU A 238 62.54 31.44 21.44
C GLU A 238 61.51 30.55 20.71
N LYS A 239 61.10 29.43 21.31
CA LYS A 239 60.06 28.56 20.75
C LYS A 239 58.69 29.21 20.95
N ASN A 240 58.20 29.89 19.91
CA ASN A 240 56.84 30.40 19.88
C ASN A 240 55.81 29.26 20.03
N LEU A 241 54.78 29.48 20.82
CA LEU A 241 53.65 28.54 21.05
C LEU A 241 52.73 28.38 19.82
N THR A 242 53.19 28.69 18.61
CA THR A 242 52.38 28.77 17.38
C THR A 242 52.09 27.42 16.71
N MET A 243 52.20 26.30 17.42
CA MET A 243 51.84 24.98 16.88
C MET A 243 50.67 24.37 17.65
N ILE A 244 49.45 24.80 17.35
CA ILE A 244 48.28 23.91 17.34
C ILE A 244 47.39 24.38 16.17
N GLN A 245 47.58 23.79 15.00
CA GLN A 245 46.60 23.76 13.89
C GLN A 245 45.90 22.41 13.92
#